data_AF-A0A353YER2-F1
#
_entry.id   AF-A0A353YER2-F1
#
_cell.length_a   1.000
_cell.length_b   1.000
_cell.length_c   1.000
_cell.angle_alpha   90.00
_cell.angle_beta   90.00
_cell.angle_gamma   90.00
#
_symmetry.space_group_name_H-M   'P 1'
#
loop_
_entity.id
_entity.type
_entity.pdbx_description
1 polymer ?
#
loop_
_entity_poly.entity_id
_entity_poly.type
_entity_poly.pdbx_seq_one_letter_code
_entity_poly.pdbx_strand_id
1 'polypeptide(L)'
;MKRIVMAIVALAAAALTLPARAETAADTLKKPLPAVFDPAAIDHSVKPCVDFYQYACGAWLKATPIPPDQSIWWRFSELDEHTRAVLAAILKDAAAGEGAKTQSRRKIGDYYASCLDEAAIEAKGLKPFVPELEGIAALKDKKELAAETARLHLLGAAPLFFFSSTQDYTDAATMIAEADQDGFALPDRDYYLTDAFKGERADYRAHLARIFALLGDGPSKAEAEADATMRVETALAKAAMGIVERREPKNVHHKMTLAKFVKLAPSFDWTAYLLSLI
;
A
#
# COMPACT_ATOMS: atom_id res chain seq x y z
N MET A 1 -52.23 31.37 35.06
CA MET A 1 -51.95 30.53 36.24
C MET A 1 -50.93 29.47 35.86
N LYS A 2 -49.81 29.46 36.58
CA LYS A 2 -48.62 28.63 36.36
C LYS A 2 -48.92 27.14 36.54
N ARG A 3 -48.43 26.29 35.63
CA ARG A 3 -48.11 24.88 35.93
C ARG A 3 -46.73 24.57 35.33
N ILE A 4 -45.77 24.48 36.25
CA ILE A 4 -44.38 24.09 36.03
C ILE A 4 -44.38 22.57 35.84
N VAL A 5 -43.92 22.09 34.68
CA VAL A 5 -43.60 20.67 34.47
C VAL A 5 -42.08 20.56 34.50
N MET A 6 -41.59 19.96 35.57
CA MET A 6 -40.20 19.66 35.83
C MET A 6 -39.83 18.41 35.02
N ALA A 7 -39.09 18.58 33.92
CA ALA A 7 -38.57 17.45 33.16
C ALA A 7 -37.31 16.91 33.86
N ILE A 8 -37.41 15.67 34.32
CA ILE A 8 -36.32 14.90 34.92
C ILE A 8 -35.28 14.63 33.83
N VAL A 9 -34.10 15.24 33.95
CA VAL A 9 -32.94 14.90 33.14
C VAL A 9 -32.41 13.57 33.66
N ALA A 10 -32.63 12.50 32.92
CA ALA A 10 -31.99 11.22 33.15
C ALA A 10 -30.49 11.36 32.83
N LEU A 11 -29.66 11.35 33.87
CA LEU A 11 -28.20 11.32 33.75
C LEU A 11 -27.80 9.93 33.23
N ALA A 12 -27.66 9.79 31.91
CA ALA A 12 -27.03 8.61 31.33
C ALA A 12 -25.56 8.61 31.74
N ALA A 13 -25.18 7.68 32.61
CA ALA A 13 -23.78 7.41 32.93
C ALA A 13 -23.09 6.89 31.67
N ALA A 14 -22.46 7.78 30.91
CA ALA A 14 -21.51 7.39 29.89
C ALA A 14 -20.34 6.70 30.60
N ALA A 15 -20.29 5.37 30.51
CA ALA A 15 -19.11 4.61 30.89
C ALA A 15 -17.97 5.10 29.99
N LEU A 16 -17.08 5.92 30.54
CA LEU A 16 -15.80 6.24 29.94
C LEU A 16 -15.03 4.92 29.80
N THR A 17 -15.13 4.29 28.63
CA THR A 17 -14.16 3.30 28.19
C THR A 17 -12.85 4.04 28.02
N LEU A 18 -11.98 3.96 29.04
CA LEU A 18 -10.59 4.36 28.92
C LEU A 18 -10.02 3.65 27.68
N PRO A 19 -9.45 4.37 26.69
CA PRO A 19 -8.81 3.72 25.57
C PRO A 19 -7.73 2.78 26.12
N ALA A 20 -7.78 1.52 25.71
CA ALA A 20 -6.74 0.56 26.03
C ALA A 20 -5.41 1.17 25.59
N ARG A 21 -4.43 1.25 26.51
CA ARG A 21 -3.09 1.72 26.19
C ARG A 21 -2.55 0.87 25.05
N ALA A 22 -2.15 1.53 23.95
CA ALA A 22 -1.48 0.87 22.85
C ALA A 22 -0.22 0.16 23.35
N GLU A 23 -0.01 -1.07 22.89
CA GLU A 23 1.17 -1.85 23.25
C GLU A 23 2.43 -1.17 22.73
N THR A 24 3.45 -1.03 23.58
CA THR A 24 4.72 -0.43 23.16
C THR A 24 5.67 -1.48 22.62
N ALA A 25 6.62 -1.09 21.77
CA ALA A 25 7.69 -1.98 21.32
C ALA A 25 8.45 -2.65 22.49
N ALA A 26 8.63 -1.94 23.61
CA ALA A 26 9.25 -2.48 24.82
C ALA A 26 8.37 -3.52 25.53
N ASP A 27 7.05 -3.44 25.41
CA ASP A 27 6.12 -4.44 25.91
C ASP A 27 6.15 -5.70 25.01
N THR A 28 6.21 -5.51 23.69
CA THR A 28 6.33 -6.59 22.71
C THR A 28 7.62 -7.39 22.89
N LEU A 29 8.77 -6.73 23.14
CA LEU A 29 10.06 -7.40 23.37
C LEU A 29 10.13 -8.21 24.67
N LYS A 30 9.22 -7.97 25.62
CA LYS A 30 9.14 -8.79 26.86
C LYS A 30 8.33 -10.06 26.66
N LYS A 31 7.50 -10.12 25.61
CA LYS A 31 6.70 -11.31 25.33
C LYS A 31 7.61 -12.41 24.78
N PRO A 32 7.46 -13.66 25.24
CA PRO A 32 8.18 -14.77 24.66
C PRO A 32 7.76 -14.94 23.19
N LEU A 33 8.72 -15.29 22.34
CA LEU A 33 8.41 -15.68 20.97
C LEU A 33 7.47 -16.90 20.98
N PRO A 34 6.60 -17.03 19.95
CA PRO A 34 5.88 -18.26 19.67
C PRO A 34 6.72 -19.52 19.87
N ALA A 35 6.26 -20.44 20.71
CA ALA A 35 6.88 -21.76 20.85
C ALA A 35 6.81 -22.52 19.51
N VAL A 36 7.85 -23.31 19.21
CA VAL A 36 7.91 -24.17 18.00
C VAL A 36 6.70 -25.10 17.92
N PHE A 37 6.28 -25.62 19.07
CA PHE A 37 5.05 -26.38 19.23
C PHE A 37 4.35 -25.89 20.50
N ASP A 38 3.08 -25.54 20.35
CA ASP A 38 2.24 -25.03 21.44
C ASP A 38 1.08 -25.99 21.68
N PRO A 39 1.16 -26.88 22.70
CA PRO A 39 0.06 -27.77 23.04
C PRO A 39 -1.22 -27.05 23.42
N ALA A 40 -1.14 -25.80 23.90
CA ALA A 40 -2.32 -25.01 24.28
C ALA A 40 -3.10 -24.48 23.08
N ALA A 41 -2.50 -24.51 21.88
CA ALA A 41 -3.18 -24.16 20.63
C ALA A 41 -4.14 -25.25 20.11
N ILE A 42 -4.01 -26.48 20.62
CA ILE A 42 -4.76 -27.65 20.17
C ILE A 42 -6.19 -27.62 20.71
N ASP A 43 -7.17 -27.77 19.82
CA ASP A 43 -8.57 -28.00 20.17
C ASP A 43 -8.88 -29.52 20.19
N HIS A 44 -8.75 -30.12 21.37
CA HIS A 44 -9.04 -31.55 21.58
C HIS A 44 -10.52 -31.93 21.40
N SER A 45 -11.44 -30.96 21.24
CA SER A 45 -12.84 -31.26 20.92
C SER A 45 -13.04 -31.68 19.45
N VAL A 46 -12.07 -31.40 18.58
CA VAL A 46 -12.09 -31.72 17.16
C VAL A 46 -11.25 -32.98 16.91
N LYS A 47 -11.71 -33.88 16.03
CA LYS A 47 -10.92 -35.07 15.67
C LYS A 47 -9.88 -34.69 14.61
N PRO A 48 -8.59 -35.04 14.79
CA PRO A 48 -7.54 -34.67 13.84
C PRO A 48 -7.75 -35.22 12.42
N CYS A 49 -8.41 -36.37 12.27
CA CYS A 49 -8.70 -36.97 10.97
C CYS A 49 -9.90 -36.34 10.23
N VAL A 50 -10.62 -35.41 10.86
CA VAL A 50 -11.78 -34.73 10.25
C VAL A 50 -11.38 -33.33 9.79
N ASP A 51 -10.78 -32.56 10.68
CA ASP A 51 -10.23 -31.24 10.38
C ASP A 51 -8.97 -31.05 11.22
N PHE A 52 -7.83 -31.32 10.59
CA PHE A 52 -6.54 -31.21 11.27
C PHE A 52 -6.18 -29.77 11.60
N TYR A 53 -6.65 -28.79 10.81
CA TYR A 53 -6.38 -27.37 11.06
C TYR A 53 -7.12 -26.90 12.31
N GLN A 54 -8.42 -27.20 12.44
CA GLN A 54 -9.14 -26.87 13.67
C GLN A 54 -8.63 -27.66 14.88
N TYR A 55 -8.29 -28.94 14.73
CA TYR A 55 -7.65 -29.68 15.82
C TYR A 55 -6.34 -29.02 16.27
N ALA A 56 -5.44 -28.65 15.34
CA ALA A 56 -4.13 -28.15 15.70
C ALA A 56 -4.11 -26.67 16.13
N CYS A 57 -5.04 -25.85 15.61
CA CYS A 57 -5.00 -24.39 15.77
C CYS A 57 -6.26 -23.81 16.45
N GLY A 58 -7.30 -24.61 16.68
CA GLY A 58 -8.62 -24.11 17.06
C GLY A 58 -8.66 -23.38 18.41
N ALA A 59 -7.87 -23.82 19.39
CA ALA A 59 -7.81 -23.12 20.67
C ALA A 59 -7.08 -21.77 20.53
N TRP A 60 -6.03 -21.71 19.71
CA TRP A 60 -5.33 -20.45 19.40
C TRP A 60 -6.23 -19.45 18.65
N LEU A 61 -6.98 -19.92 17.65
CA LEU A 61 -7.93 -19.08 16.89
C LEU A 61 -8.99 -18.45 17.80
N LYS A 62 -9.49 -19.20 18.79
CA LYS A 62 -10.46 -18.69 19.77
C LYS A 62 -9.85 -17.67 20.72
N ALA A 63 -8.59 -17.87 21.11
CA ALA A 63 -7.89 -17.01 22.07
C ALA A 63 -7.27 -15.76 21.44
N THR A 64 -7.12 -15.72 20.10
CA THR A 64 -6.34 -14.70 19.41
C THR A 64 -7.19 -13.94 18.38
N PRO A 65 -7.96 -12.92 18.80
CA PRO A 65 -8.66 -12.06 17.87
C PRO A 65 -7.67 -11.28 17.00
N ILE A 66 -8.08 -10.95 15.78
CA ILE A 66 -7.29 -10.09 14.90
C ILE A 66 -7.21 -8.69 15.55
N PRO A 67 -6.00 -8.13 15.76
CA PRO A 67 -5.85 -6.77 16.27
C PRO A 67 -6.58 -5.75 15.38
N PRO A 68 -7.15 -4.67 15.95
CA PRO A 68 -8.03 -3.75 15.22
C PRO A 68 -7.31 -2.97 14.11
N ASP A 69 -5.99 -2.88 14.15
CA ASP A 69 -5.12 -2.26 13.16
C ASP A 69 -4.63 -3.24 12.07
N GLN A 70 -5.07 -4.51 12.11
CA GLN A 70 -4.62 -5.57 11.21
C GLN A 70 -5.81 -6.16 10.44
N SER A 71 -5.60 -6.48 9.18
CA SER A 71 -6.59 -7.20 8.35
C SER A 71 -6.48 -8.72 8.51
N ILE A 72 -5.34 -9.21 8.99
CA ILE A 72 -5.04 -10.63 9.18
C ILE A 72 -4.08 -10.83 10.35
N TRP A 73 -4.22 -11.95 11.05
CA TRP A 73 -3.33 -12.31 12.15
C TRP A 73 -3.07 -13.81 12.18
N TRP A 74 -1.80 -14.19 12.17
CA TRP A 74 -1.33 -15.57 12.26
C TRP A 74 -0.01 -15.62 13.06
N ARG A 75 0.56 -16.81 13.26
CA ARG A 75 1.82 -16.98 14.02
C ARG A 75 3.01 -16.18 13.47
N PHE A 76 3.12 -16.04 12.15
CA PHE A 76 4.14 -15.16 11.55
C PHE A 76 3.91 -13.68 11.84
N SER A 77 2.67 -13.20 12.07
CA SER A 77 2.39 -11.80 12.43
C SER A 77 2.99 -11.47 13.80
N GLU A 78 2.93 -12.42 14.74
CA GLU A 78 3.56 -12.28 16.06
C GLU A 78 5.09 -12.19 15.93
N LEU A 79 5.70 -12.99 15.06
CA LEU A 79 7.13 -12.91 14.77
C LEU A 79 7.51 -11.60 14.07
N ASP A 80 6.69 -11.15 13.13
CA ASP A 80 6.89 -9.89 12.42
C ASP A 80 6.81 -8.70 13.38
N GLU A 81 5.85 -8.68 14.31
CA GLU A 81 5.75 -7.64 15.35
C GLU A 81 6.98 -7.63 16.26
N HIS A 82 7.42 -8.80 16.72
CA HIS A 82 8.63 -8.88 17.54
C HIS A 82 9.84 -8.36 16.75
N THR A 83 9.97 -8.72 15.47
CA THR A 83 11.04 -8.24 14.60
C THR A 83 10.96 -6.73 14.39
N ARG A 84 9.76 -6.18 14.17
CA ARG A 84 9.52 -4.73 14.07
C ARG A 84 9.92 -4.01 15.35
N ALA A 85 9.64 -4.58 16.52
CA ALA A 85 10.03 -4.00 17.80
C ALA A 85 11.55 -3.95 17.98
N VAL A 86 12.27 -5.02 17.58
CA VAL A 86 13.75 -5.04 17.57
C VAL A 86 14.29 -3.98 16.60
N LEU A 87 13.77 -3.92 15.37
CA LEU A 87 14.19 -2.94 14.38
C LEU A 87 13.93 -1.50 14.85
N ALA A 88 12.77 -1.24 15.45
CA ALA A 88 12.43 0.08 16.00
C ALA A 88 13.43 0.51 17.08
N ALA A 89 13.89 -0.40 17.94
CA ALA A 89 14.94 -0.08 18.92
C ALA A 89 16.26 0.31 18.23
N ILE A 90 16.73 -0.51 17.27
CA ILE A 90 17.96 -0.24 16.50
C ILE A 90 17.89 1.10 15.77
N LEU A 91 16.74 1.43 15.18
CA LEU A 91 16.51 2.67 14.44
C LEU A 91 16.45 3.89 15.36
N LYS A 92 15.85 3.76 16.55
CA LYS A 92 15.86 4.80 17.58
C LYS A 92 17.28 5.11 18.06
N ASP A 93 18.09 4.08 18.31
CA ASP A 93 19.50 4.28 18.69
C ASP A 93 20.28 4.98 17.56
N ALA A 94 20.04 4.58 16.30
CA ALA A 94 20.66 5.23 15.15
C ALA A 94 20.24 6.70 15.00
N ALA A 95 18.95 7.01 15.21
CA ALA A 95 18.42 8.37 15.17
C ALA A 95 18.93 9.25 16.33
N ALA A 96 19.19 8.66 17.50
CA ALA A 96 19.82 9.35 18.63
C ALA A 96 21.31 9.65 18.41
N GLY A 97 21.88 9.24 17.27
CA GLY A 97 23.30 9.41 16.96
C GLY A 97 24.21 8.39 17.65
N GLU A 98 23.66 7.40 18.36
CA GLU A 98 24.43 6.39 19.06
C GLU A 98 25.16 5.47 18.06
N GLY A 99 26.48 5.43 18.19
CA GLY A 99 27.32 4.59 17.35
C GLY A 99 27.33 4.98 15.87
N ALA A 100 26.99 6.23 15.52
CA ALA A 100 26.98 6.80 14.16
C ALA A 100 28.37 6.94 13.51
N LYS A 101 29.15 5.86 13.56
CA LYS A 101 30.52 5.72 13.07
C LYS A 101 30.60 5.71 11.54
N THR A 102 29.50 5.43 10.85
CA THR A 102 29.43 5.36 9.37
C THR A 102 28.39 6.32 8.81
N GLN A 103 28.62 6.79 7.58
CA GLN A 103 27.65 7.62 6.85
C GLN A 103 26.32 6.88 6.64
N SER A 104 26.36 5.57 6.37
CA SER A 104 25.16 4.76 6.17
C SER A 104 24.28 4.71 7.43
N ARG A 105 24.87 4.55 8.62
CA ARG A 105 24.10 4.54 9.87
C ARG A 105 23.44 5.89 10.15
N ARG A 106 24.12 7.00 9.84
CA ARG A 106 23.53 8.34 9.93
C ARG A 106 22.32 8.49 9.02
N LYS A 107 22.46 8.16 7.73
CA LYS A 107 21.34 8.20 6.77
C LYS A 107 20.13 7.38 7.24
N ILE A 108 20.37 6.20 7.81
CA ILE A 108 19.30 5.35 8.37
C ILE A 108 18.59 6.05 9.54
N GLY A 109 19.37 6.60 10.48
CA GLY A 109 18.83 7.35 11.62
C GLY A 109 18.04 8.59 11.18
N ASP A 110 18.60 9.39 10.28
CA ASP A 110 17.97 10.60 9.75
C ASP A 110 16.67 10.28 9.00
N TYR A 111 16.65 9.21 8.21
CA TYR A 111 15.44 8.76 7.48
C TYR A 111 14.35 8.27 8.44
N TYR A 112 14.72 7.52 9.49
CA TYR A 112 13.76 7.10 10.50
C TYR A 112 13.21 8.29 11.30
N ALA A 113 14.07 9.21 11.71
CA ALA A 113 13.68 10.41 12.44
C ALA A 113 12.75 11.31 11.61
N SER A 114 13.01 11.47 10.31
CA SER A 114 12.17 12.29 9.43
C SER A 114 10.77 11.70 9.24
N CYS A 115 10.62 10.38 9.29
CA CYS A 115 9.33 9.69 9.23
C CYS A 115 8.51 9.88 10.51
N LEU A 116 9.16 9.91 11.67
CA LEU A 116 8.48 10.06 12.97
C LEU A 116 8.19 11.50 13.39
N ASP A 117 8.75 12.50 12.69
CA ASP A 117 8.52 13.92 13.01
C ASP A 117 7.18 14.41 12.42
N GLU A 118 6.08 13.92 13.00
CA GLU A 118 4.71 14.29 12.62
C GLU A 118 4.49 15.81 12.68
N ALA A 119 5.06 16.49 13.68
CA ALA A 119 4.92 17.93 13.81
C ALA A 119 5.53 18.68 12.61
N ALA A 120 6.71 18.27 12.14
CA ALA A 120 7.30 18.84 10.94
C ALA A 120 6.54 18.47 9.66
N ILE A 121 5.98 17.25 9.58
CA ILE A 121 5.13 16.81 8.46
C ILE A 121 3.88 17.70 8.36
N GLU A 122 3.14 17.84 9.47
CA GLU A 122 1.92 18.66 9.54
C GLU A 122 2.20 20.14 9.26
N ALA A 123 3.31 20.68 9.78
CA ALA A 123 3.69 22.08 9.53
C ALA A 123 4.03 22.35 8.04
N LYS A 124 4.59 21.36 7.34
CA LYS A 124 4.87 21.44 5.90
C LYS A 124 3.60 21.27 5.07
N GLY A 125 2.69 20.40 5.50
CA GLY A 125 1.48 20.06 4.75
C GLY A 125 1.82 19.66 3.31
N LEU A 126 1.05 20.16 2.35
CA LEU A 126 1.22 19.82 0.93
C LEU A 126 2.39 20.54 0.23
N LYS A 127 3.06 21.50 0.87
CA LYS A 127 4.09 22.33 0.21
C LYS A 127 5.16 21.53 -0.52
N PRO A 128 5.69 20.40 0.00
CA PRO A 128 6.68 19.60 -0.72
C PRO A 128 6.14 18.95 -1.99
N PHE A 129 4.83 18.75 -2.11
CA PHE A 129 4.18 18.07 -3.22
C PHE A 129 3.66 19.03 -4.30
N VAL A 130 3.52 20.33 -3.99
CA VAL A 130 3.02 21.34 -4.93
C VAL A 130 3.82 21.40 -6.25
N PRO A 131 5.17 21.42 -6.25
CA PRO A 131 5.94 21.47 -7.50
C PRO A 131 5.69 20.26 -8.40
N GLU A 132 5.45 19.09 -7.82
CA GLU A 132 5.16 17.86 -8.55
C GLU A 132 3.80 17.96 -9.26
N LEU A 133 2.78 18.45 -8.54
CA LEU A 133 1.45 18.68 -9.10
C LEU A 133 1.44 19.76 -10.18
N GLU A 134 2.16 20.85 -9.96
CA GLU A 134 2.29 21.94 -10.94
C GLU A 134 3.01 21.47 -12.21
N GLY A 135 4.02 20.62 -12.08
CA GLY A 135 4.70 20.00 -13.22
C GLY A 135 3.74 19.18 -14.10
N ILE A 136 2.91 18.34 -13.48
CA ILE A 136 1.90 17.54 -14.18
C ILE A 136 0.81 18.44 -14.78
N ALA A 137 0.34 19.44 -14.05
CA ALA A 137 -0.70 20.36 -14.52
C ALA A 137 -0.23 21.26 -15.67
N ALA A 138 1.08 21.49 -15.80
CA ALA A 138 1.67 22.29 -16.88
C ALA A 138 1.74 21.55 -18.22
N LEU A 139 1.48 20.24 -18.25
CA LEU A 139 1.50 19.46 -19.48
C LEU A 139 0.45 19.96 -20.48
N LYS A 140 0.88 20.24 -21.70
CA LYS A 140 0.05 20.90 -22.72
C LYS A 140 -0.63 19.91 -23.66
N ASP A 141 0.01 18.79 -23.92
CA ASP A 141 -0.52 17.76 -24.79
C ASP A 141 0.01 16.36 -24.45
N LYS A 142 -0.55 15.35 -25.12
CA LYS A 142 -0.28 13.95 -24.85
C LYS A 142 1.16 13.53 -25.13
N LYS A 143 1.93 14.27 -25.93
CA LYS A 143 3.33 13.91 -26.26
C LYS A 143 4.25 14.10 -25.06
N GLU A 144 3.92 15.08 -24.20
CA GLU A 144 4.71 15.38 -22.99
C GLU A 144 4.52 14.30 -21.91
N LEU A 145 3.46 13.49 -21.98
CA LEU A 145 3.20 12.39 -21.04
C LEU A 145 4.33 11.36 -21.01
N ALA A 146 5.04 11.13 -22.12
CA ALA A 146 6.09 10.13 -22.15
C ALA A 146 7.28 10.50 -21.24
N ALA A 147 7.75 11.74 -21.33
CA ALA A 147 8.82 12.25 -20.47
C ALA A 147 8.37 12.34 -19.01
N GLU A 148 7.13 12.78 -18.77
CA GLU A 148 6.60 12.85 -17.40
C GLU A 148 6.41 11.46 -16.77
N THR A 149 5.95 10.47 -17.55
CA THR A 149 5.84 9.07 -17.08
C THR A 149 7.21 8.53 -16.67
N ALA A 150 8.26 8.79 -17.45
CA ALA A 150 9.63 8.40 -17.10
C ALA A 150 10.10 9.07 -15.79
N ARG A 151 9.83 10.37 -15.63
CA ARG A 151 10.17 11.11 -14.41
C ARG A 151 9.45 10.54 -13.19
N LEU A 152 8.16 10.23 -13.31
CA LEU A 152 7.38 9.62 -12.24
C LEU A 152 7.88 8.21 -11.88
N HIS A 153 8.30 7.40 -12.87
CA HIS A 153 8.97 6.12 -12.64
C HIS A 153 10.27 6.28 -11.84
N LEU A 154 11.08 7.30 -12.15
CA LEU A 154 12.31 7.59 -11.38
C LEU A 154 12.04 8.07 -9.95
N LEU A 155 10.87 8.67 -9.70
CA LEU A 155 10.40 9.03 -8.36
C LEU A 155 9.72 7.88 -7.59
N GLY A 156 9.56 6.71 -8.22
CA GLY A 156 8.93 5.53 -7.62
C GLY A 156 7.41 5.50 -7.70
N ALA A 157 6.79 6.40 -8.48
CA ALA A 157 5.39 6.25 -8.91
C ALA A 157 5.32 5.37 -10.16
N ALA A 158 4.19 4.68 -10.40
CA ALA A 158 4.04 3.76 -11.54
C ALA A 158 2.74 4.04 -12.34
N PRO A 159 2.60 5.21 -12.99
CA PRO A 159 1.47 5.46 -13.87
C PRO A 159 1.56 4.62 -15.17
N LEU A 160 0.40 4.24 -15.69
CA LEU A 160 0.21 3.58 -17.00
C LEU A 160 0.75 2.15 -17.14
N PHE A 161 2.02 1.90 -16.81
CA PHE A 161 2.68 0.59 -16.99
C PHE A 161 3.91 0.46 -16.10
N PHE A 162 4.29 -0.77 -15.78
CA PHE A 162 5.54 -1.06 -15.07
C PHE A 162 6.70 -1.06 -16.06
N PHE A 163 7.85 -0.51 -15.65
CA PHE A 163 9.09 -0.59 -16.41
C PHE A 163 10.31 -0.64 -15.50
N SER A 164 11.16 -1.64 -15.67
CA SER A 164 12.37 -1.80 -14.84
C SER A 164 13.45 -2.65 -15.55
N SER A 165 14.57 -2.87 -14.90
CA SER A 165 15.58 -3.84 -15.31
C SER A 165 15.35 -5.19 -14.61
N THR A 166 15.38 -6.28 -15.36
CA THR A 166 15.27 -7.65 -14.81
C THR A 166 16.27 -8.58 -15.47
N GLN A 167 16.41 -9.79 -14.95
CA GLN A 167 17.19 -10.86 -15.59
C GLN A 167 16.38 -11.51 -16.71
N ASP A 168 17.04 -11.89 -17.79
CA ASP A 168 16.39 -12.65 -18.87
C ASP A 168 15.99 -14.04 -18.38
N TYR A 169 14.72 -14.42 -18.58
CA TYR A 169 14.18 -15.74 -18.22
C TYR A 169 14.91 -16.91 -18.89
N THR A 170 15.56 -16.66 -20.03
CA THR A 170 16.30 -17.67 -20.80
C THR A 170 17.82 -17.59 -20.62
N ASP A 171 18.31 -16.51 -20.00
CA ASP A 171 19.72 -16.30 -19.69
C ASP A 171 19.89 -15.38 -18.48
N ALA A 172 19.94 -15.97 -17.28
CA ALA A 172 20.02 -15.24 -16.02
C ALA A 172 21.31 -14.40 -15.86
N ALA A 173 22.32 -14.59 -16.71
CA ALA A 173 23.52 -13.74 -16.74
C ALA A 173 23.30 -12.40 -17.47
N THR A 174 22.20 -12.25 -18.20
CA THR A 174 21.88 -11.06 -18.98
C THR A 174 20.79 -10.24 -18.31
N MET A 175 21.05 -8.94 -18.13
CA MET A 175 20.03 -7.96 -17.72
C MET A 175 19.33 -7.40 -18.96
N ILE A 176 18.01 -7.33 -18.91
CA ILE A 176 17.14 -6.77 -19.94
C ILE A 176 16.21 -5.71 -19.33
N ALA A 177 15.66 -4.84 -20.18
CA ALA A 177 14.53 -4.03 -19.79
C ALA A 177 13.25 -4.87 -19.84
N GLU A 178 12.37 -4.68 -18.86
CA GLU A 178 11.06 -5.29 -18.75
C GLU A 178 10.00 -4.22 -18.74
N ALA A 179 8.93 -4.43 -19.50
CA ALA A 179 7.71 -3.65 -19.48
C ALA A 179 6.54 -4.59 -19.17
N ASP A 180 5.67 -4.19 -18.25
CA ASP A 180 4.54 -5.03 -17.82
C ASP A 180 3.29 -4.17 -17.52
N GLN A 181 2.14 -4.81 -17.37
CA GLN A 181 0.89 -4.15 -17.01
C GLN A 181 0.99 -3.53 -15.60
N ASP A 182 0.52 -2.30 -15.45
CA ASP A 182 0.37 -1.58 -14.18
C ASP A 182 -0.57 -0.38 -14.40
N GLY A 183 -0.55 0.60 -13.51
CA GLY A 183 -1.21 1.90 -13.70
C GLY A 183 -2.66 1.94 -13.22
N PHE A 184 -3.09 0.96 -12.43
CA PHE A 184 -4.38 0.96 -11.74
C PHE A 184 -4.20 0.53 -10.28
N ALA A 185 -4.86 1.22 -9.35
CA ALA A 185 -4.56 1.10 -7.92
C ALA A 185 -5.25 -0.06 -7.19
N LEU A 186 -6.39 -0.56 -7.66
CA LEU A 186 -7.06 -1.68 -7.01
C LEU A 186 -6.31 -3.00 -7.28
N PRO A 187 -6.37 -3.98 -6.35
CA PRO A 187 -5.41 -5.09 -6.31
C PRO A 187 -5.33 -5.99 -7.54
N ASP A 188 -6.39 -6.04 -8.35
CA ASP A 188 -6.45 -6.82 -9.58
C ASP A 188 -7.43 -6.19 -10.56
N ARG A 189 -7.30 -6.50 -11.86
CA ARG A 189 -8.21 -6.01 -12.89
C ARG A 189 -9.68 -6.32 -12.58
N ASP A 190 -9.98 -7.46 -11.96
CA ASP A 190 -11.35 -7.88 -11.71
C ASP A 190 -12.07 -6.98 -10.69
N TYR A 191 -11.33 -6.24 -9.87
CA TYR A 191 -11.88 -5.16 -9.06
C TYR A 191 -12.55 -4.10 -9.92
N TYR A 192 -12.06 -3.83 -11.13
CA TYR A 192 -12.65 -2.87 -12.06
C TYR A 192 -13.77 -3.45 -12.92
N LEU A 193 -13.75 -4.76 -13.17
CA LEU A 193 -14.50 -5.37 -14.27
C LEU A 193 -15.68 -6.25 -13.85
N THR A 194 -15.73 -6.69 -12.60
CA THR A 194 -16.75 -7.65 -12.12
C THR A 194 -17.70 -7.03 -11.10
N ASP A 195 -18.93 -7.53 -10.99
CA ASP A 195 -19.87 -7.01 -9.99
C ASP A 195 -19.53 -7.42 -8.55
N ALA A 196 -18.64 -8.39 -8.36
CA ALA A 196 -18.20 -8.88 -7.06
C ALA A 196 -17.58 -7.77 -6.21
N PHE A 197 -16.91 -6.80 -6.85
CA PHE A 197 -16.16 -5.74 -6.18
C PHE A 197 -16.79 -4.34 -6.35
N LYS A 198 -18.09 -4.28 -6.65
CA LYS A 198 -18.76 -2.99 -6.90
C LYS A 198 -18.75 -2.06 -5.68
N GLY A 199 -18.73 -2.62 -4.47
CA GLY A 199 -18.66 -1.85 -3.22
C GLY A 199 -17.28 -1.20 -3.05
N GLU A 200 -16.23 -2.01 -3.18
CA GLU A 200 -14.84 -1.59 -3.09
C GLU A 200 -14.50 -0.54 -4.16
N ARG A 201 -15.02 -0.70 -5.40
CA ARG A 201 -14.92 0.35 -6.43
C ARG A 201 -15.57 1.66 -6.02
N ALA A 202 -16.76 1.60 -5.41
CA ALA A 202 -17.47 2.79 -4.99
C ALA A 202 -16.72 3.49 -3.84
N ASP A 203 -16.18 2.73 -2.89
CA ASP A 203 -15.37 3.25 -1.79
C ASP A 203 -14.06 3.86 -2.29
N TYR A 204 -13.42 3.24 -3.28
CA TYR A 204 -12.21 3.77 -3.91
C TYR A 204 -12.47 5.05 -4.70
N ARG A 205 -13.55 5.13 -5.49
CA ARG A 205 -13.98 6.39 -6.13
C ARG A 205 -14.22 7.49 -5.10
N ALA A 206 -14.91 7.17 -4.01
CA ALA A 206 -15.16 8.13 -2.93
C ALA A 206 -13.86 8.55 -2.23
N HIS A 207 -12.90 7.63 -2.08
CA HIS A 207 -11.57 7.93 -1.57
C HIS A 207 -10.82 8.90 -2.48
N LEU A 208 -10.81 8.68 -3.79
CA LEU A 208 -10.22 9.60 -4.77
C LEU A 208 -10.80 11.01 -4.64
N ALA A 209 -12.12 11.14 -4.57
CA ALA A 209 -12.77 12.44 -4.39
C ALA A 209 -12.33 13.14 -3.09
N ARG A 210 -12.14 12.39 -1.98
CA ARG A 210 -11.59 12.94 -0.74
C ARG A 210 -10.14 13.38 -0.90
N ILE A 211 -9.30 12.62 -1.62
CA ILE A 211 -7.91 12.99 -1.89
C ILE A 211 -7.86 14.29 -2.70
N PHE A 212 -8.63 14.43 -3.78
CA PHE A 212 -8.67 15.68 -4.55
C PHE A 212 -9.20 16.86 -3.72
N ALA A 213 -10.20 16.64 -2.86
CA ALA A 213 -10.65 17.67 -1.93
C ALA A 213 -9.55 18.10 -0.94
N LEU A 214 -8.74 17.15 -0.43
CA LEU A 214 -7.58 17.46 0.41
C LEU A 214 -6.50 18.24 -0.33
N LEU A 215 -6.37 18.05 -1.66
CA LEU A 215 -5.49 18.84 -2.53
C LEU A 215 -6.02 20.25 -2.83
N GLY A 216 -7.23 20.59 -2.38
CA GLY A 216 -7.83 21.93 -2.48
C GLY A 216 -8.92 22.08 -3.54
N ASP A 217 -9.31 20.99 -4.21
CA ASP A 217 -10.37 21.04 -5.20
C ASP A 217 -11.77 21.21 -4.59
N GLY A 218 -12.60 22.02 -5.25
CA GLY A 218 -14.01 22.12 -4.89
C GLY A 218 -14.76 20.81 -5.15
N PRO A 219 -15.88 20.54 -4.44
CA PRO A 219 -16.56 19.22 -4.49
C PRO A 219 -16.87 18.72 -5.89
N SER A 220 -17.40 19.57 -6.77
CA SER A 220 -17.74 19.16 -8.15
C SER A 220 -16.51 18.82 -8.99
N LYS A 221 -15.36 19.47 -8.75
CA LYS A 221 -14.12 19.21 -9.48
C LYS A 221 -13.49 17.91 -8.99
N ALA A 222 -13.41 17.73 -7.68
CA ALA A 222 -12.91 16.51 -7.05
C ALA A 222 -13.67 15.25 -7.50
N GLU A 223 -15.00 15.33 -7.59
CA GLU A 223 -15.84 14.25 -8.11
C GLU A 223 -15.55 13.95 -9.60
N ALA A 224 -15.40 14.99 -10.42
CA ALA A 224 -15.11 14.83 -11.85
C ALA A 224 -13.70 14.26 -12.11
N GLU A 225 -12.71 14.65 -11.29
CA GLU A 225 -11.35 14.10 -11.34
C GLU A 225 -11.31 12.64 -10.86
N ALA A 226 -12.04 12.31 -9.78
CA ALA A 226 -12.22 10.92 -9.36
C ALA A 226 -12.83 10.05 -10.47
N ASP A 227 -13.86 10.56 -11.16
CA ASP A 227 -14.45 9.87 -12.31
C ASP A 227 -13.48 9.75 -13.49
N ALA A 228 -12.61 10.74 -13.71
CA ALA A 228 -11.58 10.69 -14.73
C ALA A 228 -10.54 9.61 -14.44
N THR A 229 -10.04 9.55 -13.20
CA THR A 229 -9.12 8.50 -12.75
C THR A 229 -9.75 7.12 -12.93
N MET A 230 -10.99 6.92 -12.45
CA MET A 230 -11.70 5.65 -12.61
C MET A 230 -11.84 5.23 -14.08
N ARG A 231 -12.09 6.16 -15.00
CA ARG A 231 -12.16 5.86 -16.44
C ARG A 231 -10.82 5.37 -17.00
N VAL A 232 -9.72 6.03 -16.63
CA VAL A 232 -8.37 5.68 -17.09
C VAL A 232 -7.97 4.31 -16.53
N GLU A 233 -8.07 4.13 -15.22
CA GLU A 233 -7.71 2.87 -14.57
C GLU A 233 -8.56 1.69 -15.06
N THR A 234 -9.87 1.89 -15.26
CA THR A 234 -10.75 0.84 -15.82
C THR A 234 -10.33 0.48 -17.25
N ALA A 235 -9.87 1.45 -18.05
CA ALA A 235 -9.37 1.16 -19.40
C ALA A 235 -8.08 0.33 -19.37
N LEU A 236 -7.17 0.65 -18.45
CA LEU A 236 -5.94 -0.13 -18.23
C LEU A 236 -6.25 -1.54 -17.73
N ALA A 237 -7.14 -1.67 -16.74
CA ALA A 237 -7.59 -2.97 -16.23
C ALA A 237 -8.25 -3.85 -17.31
N LYS A 238 -9.01 -3.27 -18.24
CA LYS A 238 -9.56 -4.00 -19.40
C LYS A 238 -8.47 -4.60 -20.28
N ALA A 239 -7.38 -3.86 -20.50
CA ALA A 239 -6.24 -4.29 -21.30
C ALA A 239 -5.30 -5.26 -20.56
N ALA A 240 -5.34 -5.28 -19.24
CA ALA A 240 -4.55 -6.16 -18.40
C ALA A 240 -4.96 -7.63 -18.53
N MET A 241 -3.98 -8.54 -18.38
CA MET A 241 -4.18 -9.98 -18.32
C MET A 241 -4.55 -10.41 -16.89
N GLY A 242 -5.44 -11.41 -16.76
CA GLY A 242 -5.85 -11.93 -15.45
C GLY A 242 -4.74 -12.71 -14.74
N ILE A 243 -4.72 -12.70 -13.40
CA ILE A 243 -3.63 -13.30 -12.61
C ILE A 243 -3.41 -14.80 -12.89
N VAL A 244 -4.48 -15.55 -13.23
CA VAL A 244 -4.38 -16.98 -13.57
C VAL A 244 -3.63 -17.18 -14.88
N GLU A 245 -3.96 -16.41 -15.91
CA GLU A 245 -3.33 -16.50 -17.23
C GLU A 245 -1.86 -16.09 -17.18
N ARG A 246 -1.51 -15.13 -16.32
CA ARG A 246 -0.14 -14.63 -16.13
C ARG A 246 0.80 -15.65 -15.47
N ARG A 247 0.28 -16.72 -14.86
CA ARG A 247 1.10 -17.82 -14.30
C ARG A 247 1.76 -18.67 -15.37
N GLU A 248 1.28 -18.61 -16.61
CA GLU A 248 1.86 -19.32 -17.75
C GLU A 248 3.04 -18.51 -18.32
N PRO A 249 4.30 -18.98 -18.23
CA PRO A 249 5.46 -18.17 -18.64
C PRO A 249 5.41 -17.70 -20.09
N LYS A 250 4.84 -18.52 -20.99
CA LYS A 250 4.63 -18.18 -22.41
C LYS A 250 3.74 -16.95 -22.63
N ASN A 251 2.90 -16.60 -21.66
CA ASN A 251 1.98 -15.47 -21.75
C ASN A 251 2.64 -14.15 -21.35
N VAL A 252 3.72 -14.19 -20.56
CA VAL A 252 4.41 -13.00 -20.04
C VAL A 252 5.82 -12.81 -20.63
N HIS A 253 6.43 -13.86 -21.19
CA HIS A 253 7.77 -13.78 -21.75
C HIS A 253 7.76 -13.55 -23.28
N HIS A 254 7.88 -12.29 -23.69
CA HIS A 254 7.90 -11.87 -25.11
C HIS A 254 9.16 -11.06 -25.45
N LYS A 255 10.34 -11.70 -25.46
CA LYS A 255 11.60 -11.00 -25.77
C LYS A 255 11.61 -10.46 -27.20
N MET A 256 11.94 -9.18 -27.35
CA MET A 256 12.00 -8.52 -28.66
C MET A 256 13.05 -7.40 -28.69
N THR A 257 13.33 -6.89 -29.88
CA THR A 257 14.20 -5.70 -30.03
C THR A 257 13.43 -4.43 -29.68
N LEU A 258 14.13 -3.38 -29.26
CA LEU A 258 13.54 -2.07 -29.00
C LEU A 258 12.73 -1.57 -30.21
N ALA A 259 13.25 -1.73 -31.43
CA ALA A 259 12.56 -1.33 -32.65
C ALA A 259 11.23 -2.08 -32.89
N LYS A 260 11.08 -3.32 -32.40
CA LYS A 260 9.80 -4.04 -32.43
C LYS A 260 8.87 -3.54 -31.34
N PHE A 261 9.39 -3.32 -30.13
CA PHE A 261 8.63 -2.82 -28.99
C PHE A 261 7.97 -1.47 -29.27
N VAL A 262 8.72 -0.50 -29.80
CA VAL A 262 8.19 0.83 -30.18
C VAL A 262 7.03 0.73 -31.18
N LYS A 263 7.01 -0.29 -32.05
CA LYS A 263 5.95 -0.52 -33.03
C LYS A 263 4.69 -1.16 -32.46
N LEU A 264 4.75 -1.80 -31.28
CA LEU A 264 3.57 -2.42 -30.65
C LEU A 264 2.61 -1.37 -30.07
N ALA A 265 3.16 -0.28 -29.55
CA ALA A 265 2.39 0.80 -28.94
C ALA A 265 2.84 2.17 -29.49
N PRO A 266 2.60 2.46 -30.78
CA PRO A 266 3.11 3.67 -31.44
C PRO A 266 2.43 4.96 -30.99
N SER A 267 1.35 4.86 -30.21
CA SER A 267 0.64 6.02 -29.64
C SER A 267 1.34 6.64 -28.43
N PHE A 268 2.35 5.97 -27.87
CA PHE A 268 3.18 6.46 -26.78
C PHE A 268 4.60 6.73 -27.30
N ASP A 269 5.17 7.89 -26.95
CA ASP A 269 6.51 8.25 -27.41
C ASP A 269 7.60 7.54 -26.58
N TRP A 270 7.81 6.27 -26.92
CA TRP A 270 8.84 5.43 -26.28
C TRP A 270 10.25 6.00 -26.41
N THR A 271 10.54 6.79 -27.44
CA THR A 271 11.86 7.38 -27.61
C THR A 271 12.07 8.47 -26.57
N ALA A 272 11.09 9.38 -26.41
CA ALA A 272 11.13 10.39 -25.36
C ALA A 272 11.19 9.76 -23.97
N TYR A 273 10.35 8.76 -23.70
CA TYR A 273 10.33 8.03 -22.43
C TYR A 273 11.71 7.44 -22.07
N LEU A 274 12.33 6.68 -22.98
CA LEU A 274 13.61 6.01 -22.71
C LEU A 274 14.77 7.00 -22.55
N LEU A 275 14.77 8.11 -23.30
CA LEU A 275 15.77 9.17 -23.16
C LEU A 275 15.65 9.90 -21.82
N SER A 276 14.44 9.97 -21.24
CA SER A 276 14.20 10.58 -19.93
C SER A 276 14.56 9.69 -18.74
N LEU A 277 14.95 8.42 -18.96
CA LEU A 277 15.40 7.51 -17.90
C LEU A 277 16.91 7.58 -17.62
N ILE A 278 17.67 8.35 -18.40
CA ILE A 278 19.14 8.47 -18.35
C ILE A 278 19.53 9.85 -17.83
#